data_AF-A0A2N1A648-F1
#
_entry.id   AF-A0A2N1A648-F1
#
_cell.length_a   1.000
_cell.length_b   1.000
_cell.length_c   1.000
_cell.angle_alpha   90.00
_cell.angle_beta   90.00
_cell.angle_gamma   90.00
#
_symmetry.space_group_name_H-M   'P 1'
#
loop_
_entity.id
_entity.type
_entity.pdbx_description
1 polymer ?
#
loop_
_entity_poly.entity_id
_entity_poly.type
_entity_poly.pdbx_seq_one_letter_code
_entity_poly.pdbx_strand_id
1 'polypeptide(L)'
;MRLTKMLKYIVSFVWLVINGYFCYKIAGGDKVWADLSGLATINIAILTVFIVVFGLSQLRSAKEQLNVANNQLREVKKDNVRSFSHTAYSQYLKLTLEYPHFAHPDPELIKSDSAMHSHYRWFISNMLFYFEEVIMINDGDKDWSKAISRQIRIHMWQIGSYSSYKQQGWSQELLKIIDSSSASKYYKNNKKKADNNGLGEVESLYQEYLTLLLKHPKYYKQDKASEETVSNSSEYFVFLKNAYYLLGCIMELSSEDSEWTILIQIEKQKLEMVYNSLNKNKFTDNELMLKKHRKLLTI
;
A
#
# COMPACT_ATOMS: atom_id res chain seq x y z
N MET A 1 -24.58 -13.67 -44.17
CA MET A 1 -25.26 -12.68 -45.06
C MET A 1 -25.68 -13.24 -46.43
N ARG A 2 -24.94 -14.16 -47.08
CA ARG A 2 -25.36 -14.77 -48.37
C ARG A 2 -26.54 -15.76 -48.23
N LEU A 3 -26.57 -16.54 -47.14
CA LEU A 3 -27.62 -17.55 -46.90
C LEU A 3 -29.02 -16.93 -46.72
N THR A 4 -29.12 -15.81 -46.00
CA THR A 4 -30.38 -15.10 -45.76
C THR A 4 -30.93 -14.43 -47.01
N LYS A 5 -30.07 -13.99 -47.94
CA LYS A 5 -30.51 -13.49 -49.24
C LYS A 5 -31.06 -14.62 -50.12
N MET A 6 -30.37 -15.75 -50.22
CA MET A 6 -30.86 -16.91 -50.97
C MET A 6 -32.19 -17.46 -50.43
N LEU A 7 -32.35 -17.54 -49.12
CA LEU A 7 -33.59 -18.00 -48.50
C LEU A 7 -34.79 -17.11 -48.84
N LYS A 8 -34.61 -15.78 -48.89
CA LYS A 8 -35.68 -14.83 -49.29
C LYS A 8 -36.16 -15.05 -50.72
N TYR A 9 -35.24 -15.32 -51.65
CA TYR A 9 -35.59 -15.59 -53.05
C TYR A 9 -36.32 -16.92 -53.21
N ILE A 10 -35.86 -17.97 -52.51
CA ILE A 10 -36.50 -19.28 -52.55
C ILE A 10 -37.92 -19.20 -52.00
N VAL A 11 -38.13 -18.54 -50.85
CA VAL A 11 -39.47 -18.38 -50.25
C VAL A 11 -40.40 -17.57 -51.17
N SER A 12 -39.91 -16.48 -51.78
CA SER A 12 -40.71 -15.67 -52.72
C SER A 12 -41.10 -16.45 -53.97
N PHE A 13 -40.18 -17.25 -54.51
CA PHE A 13 -40.44 -18.09 -55.67
C PHE A 13 -41.47 -19.18 -55.38
N VAL A 14 -41.31 -19.90 -54.25
CA VAL A 14 -42.26 -20.92 -53.81
C VAL A 14 -43.65 -20.32 -53.59
N TRP A 15 -43.73 -19.14 -52.97
CA TRP A 15 -45.01 -18.43 -52.77
C TRP A 15 -45.69 -18.06 -54.08
N LEU A 16 -44.94 -17.57 -55.07
CA LEU A 16 -45.47 -17.25 -56.41
C LEU A 16 -46.01 -18.49 -57.13
N VAL A 17 -45.30 -19.62 -57.08
CA VAL A 17 -45.72 -20.87 -57.72
C VAL A 17 -47.01 -21.41 -57.08
N ILE A 18 -47.09 -21.39 -55.75
CA ILE A 18 -48.28 -21.85 -55.01
C ILE A 18 -49.49 -20.97 -55.32
N ASN A 19 -49.36 -19.63 -55.27
CA ASN A 19 -50.47 -18.74 -55.59
C ASN A 19 -50.90 -18.87 -57.07
N GLY A 20 -49.94 -19.04 -57.99
CA GLY A 20 -50.25 -19.31 -59.40
C GLY A 20 -51.08 -20.57 -59.61
N TYR A 21 -50.76 -21.66 -58.90
CA TYR A 21 -51.52 -22.91 -58.95
C TYR A 21 -52.95 -22.76 -58.43
N PHE A 22 -53.14 -22.07 -57.30
CA PHE A 22 -54.49 -21.83 -56.76
C PHE A 22 -55.32 -20.89 -57.64
N CYS A 23 -54.72 -19.84 -58.22
CA CYS A 23 -55.40 -18.99 -59.19
C CYS A 23 -55.88 -19.80 -60.42
N TYR A 24 -55.05 -20.71 -60.93
CA TYR A 24 -55.42 -21.61 -62.02
C TYR A 24 -56.59 -22.53 -61.64
N LYS A 25 -56.56 -23.14 -60.45
CA LYS A 25 -57.63 -23.99 -59.91
C LYS A 25 -58.96 -23.23 -59.76
N ILE A 26 -58.93 -22.02 -59.23
CA ILE A 26 -60.11 -21.17 -59.02
C ILE A 26 -60.75 -20.80 -60.36
N ALA A 27 -59.95 -20.51 -61.39
CA ALA A 27 -60.46 -20.22 -62.74
C ALA A 27 -61.16 -21.42 -63.40
N GLY A 28 -60.88 -22.64 -62.95
CA GLY A 28 -61.46 -23.90 -63.47
C GLY A 28 -62.86 -24.27 -62.96
N GLY A 29 -63.45 -23.51 -62.03
CA GLY A 29 -64.89 -23.51 -61.75
C GLY A 29 -65.49 -24.58 -60.82
N ASP A 30 -64.85 -25.74 -60.60
CA ASP A 30 -65.55 -26.88 -59.98
C ASP A 30 -65.73 -26.81 -58.44
N LYS A 31 -64.85 -26.13 -57.68
CA LYS A 31 -64.90 -26.05 -56.19
C LYS A 31 -64.32 -24.75 -55.60
N VAL A 32 -64.73 -23.60 -56.13
CA VAL A 32 -64.19 -22.25 -55.82
C VAL A 32 -64.02 -21.98 -54.31
N TRP A 33 -65.02 -22.24 -53.48
CA TRP A 33 -64.98 -21.92 -52.04
C TRP A 33 -63.99 -22.76 -51.23
N ALA A 34 -63.87 -24.05 -51.57
CA ALA A 34 -62.92 -24.94 -50.91
C ALA A 34 -61.47 -24.57 -51.27
N ASP A 35 -61.23 -24.23 -52.54
CA ASP A 35 -59.92 -23.81 -53.03
C ASP A 35 -59.50 -22.44 -52.44
N LEU A 36 -60.44 -21.51 -52.26
CA LEU A 36 -60.19 -20.21 -51.65
C LEU A 36 -59.86 -20.32 -50.15
N SER A 37 -60.57 -21.19 -49.42
CA SER A 37 -60.28 -21.49 -48.01
C SER A 37 -58.91 -22.17 -47.83
N GLY A 38 -58.58 -23.10 -48.74
CA GLY A 38 -57.26 -23.74 -48.78
C GLY A 38 -56.12 -22.74 -49.02
N LEU A 39 -56.30 -21.82 -49.98
CA LEU A 39 -55.35 -20.75 -50.26
C LEU A 39 -55.13 -19.82 -49.05
N ALA A 40 -56.21 -19.42 -48.38
CA ALA A 40 -56.13 -18.57 -47.18
C ALA A 40 -55.34 -19.26 -46.05
N THR A 41 -55.62 -20.55 -45.81
CA THR A 41 -54.94 -21.35 -44.78
C THR A 41 -53.43 -21.45 -45.06
N ILE A 42 -53.05 -21.69 -46.32
CA ILE A 42 -51.64 -21.79 -46.72
C ILE A 42 -50.93 -20.43 -46.59
N ASN A 43 -51.58 -19.34 -47.01
CA ASN A 43 -51.00 -18.00 -46.88
C ASN A 43 -50.79 -17.61 -45.41
N ILE A 44 -51.73 -17.93 -44.51
CA ILE A 44 -51.57 -17.71 -43.07
C ILE A 44 -50.40 -18.55 -42.51
N ALA A 45 -50.28 -19.82 -42.92
CA ALA A 45 -49.19 -20.69 -42.48
C ALA A 45 -47.82 -20.15 -42.93
N ILE A 46 -47.69 -19.74 -44.20
CA ILE A 46 -46.46 -19.16 -44.75
C ILE A 46 -46.11 -17.85 -44.03
N LEU A 47 -47.08 -16.97 -43.80
CA LEU A 47 -46.88 -15.71 -43.08
C LEU A 47 -46.41 -15.95 -41.64
N THR A 48 -47.01 -16.92 -40.95
CA THR A 48 -46.62 -17.29 -39.58
C THR A 48 -45.18 -17.79 -39.53
N VAL A 49 -44.79 -18.70 -40.43
CA VAL A 49 -43.40 -19.18 -40.54
C VAL A 49 -42.44 -18.04 -40.83
N PHE A 50 -42.81 -17.13 -41.75
CA PHE A 50 -41.99 -15.98 -42.09
C PHE A 50 -41.76 -15.06 -40.88
N ILE A 51 -42.82 -14.72 -40.14
CA ILE A 51 -42.74 -13.89 -38.93
C ILE A 51 -41.84 -14.55 -37.89
N VAL A 52 -42.00 -15.85 -37.63
CA VAL A 52 -41.19 -16.58 -36.65
C VAL A 52 -39.71 -16.63 -37.06
N VAL A 53 -39.41 -16.97 -38.31
CA VAL A 53 -38.03 -17.04 -38.81
C VAL A 53 -37.36 -15.67 -38.79
N PHE A 54 -38.09 -14.64 -39.22
CA PHE A 54 -37.57 -13.27 -39.24
C PHE A 54 -37.38 -12.73 -37.82
N GLY A 55 -38.34 -12.96 -36.92
CA GLY A 55 -38.24 -12.60 -35.50
C GLY A 55 -37.07 -13.27 -34.80
N LEU A 56 -36.88 -14.58 -35.00
CA LEU A 56 -35.72 -15.32 -34.46
C LEU A 56 -34.40 -14.81 -35.04
N SER A 57 -34.36 -14.48 -36.33
CA SER A 57 -33.16 -13.90 -36.96
C SER A 57 -32.82 -12.53 -36.38
N GLN A 58 -33.81 -11.67 -36.15
CA GLN A 58 -33.59 -10.37 -35.51
C GLN A 58 -33.09 -10.53 -34.08
N LEU A 59 -33.73 -11.42 -33.30
CA LEU A 59 -33.32 -11.72 -31.92
C LEU A 59 -31.87 -12.20 -31.85
N ARG A 60 -31.48 -13.09 -32.77
CA ARG A 60 -30.09 -13.58 -32.86
C ARG A 60 -29.11 -12.44 -33.13
N SER A 61 -29.43 -11.55 -34.08
CA SER A 61 -28.59 -10.40 -34.39
C SER A 61 -28.47 -9.42 -33.22
N ALA A 62 -29.57 -9.16 -32.49
CA ALA A 62 -29.57 -8.31 -31.31
C ALA A 62 -28.71 -8.92 -30.18
N LYS A 63 -28.80 -10.25 -29.97
CA LYS A 63 -27.96 -10.97 -29.00
C LYS A 63 -26.48 -10.90 -29.37
N GLU A 64 -26.13 -11.05 -30.65
CA GLU A 64 -24.76 -10.92 -31.13
C GLU A 64 -24.22 -9.50 -30.91
N GLN A 65 -25.01 -8.46 -31.20
CA GLN A 65 -24.64 -7.07 -30.94
C GLN A 65 -24.44 -6.79 -29.45
N LEU A 66 -25.32 -7.29 -28.59
CA LEU A 66 -25.18 -7.16 -27.13
C LEU A 66 -23.87 -7.80 -26.63
N ASN A 67 -23.53 -8.99 -27.14
CA ASN A 67 -22.28 -9.66 -26.76
C ASN A 67 -21.05 -8.89 -27.23
N VAL A 68 -21.06 -8.34 -28.45
CA VAL A 68 -19.98 -7.49 -28.95
C VAL A 68 -19.84 -6.23 -28.10
N ALA A 69 -20.94 -5.55 -27.79
CA ALA A 69 -20.94 -4.35 -26.95
C ALA A 69 -20.41 -4.65 -25.54
N ASN A 70 -20.81 -5.76 -24.93
CA ASN A 70 -20.30 -6.19 -23.63
C ASN A 70 -18.80 -6.49 -23.66
N ASN A 71 -18.31 -7.13 -24.72
CA ASN A 71 -16.87 -7.38 -24.86
C ASN A 71 -16.09 -6.07 -25.07
N GLN A 72 -16.59 -5.16 -25.91
CA GLN A 72 -15.98 -3.84 -26.09
C GLN A 72 -15.91 -3.05 -24.79
N LEU A 73 -17.01 -3.04 -24.01
CA LEU A 73 -17.03 -2.37 -22.71
C LEU A 73 -15.96 -2.94 -21.75
N ARG A 74 -15.76 -4.26 -21.77
CA ARG A 74 -14.73 -4.91 -20.95
C ARG A 74 -13.32 -4.52 -21.38
N GLU A 75 -13.05 -4.47 -22.68
CA GLU A 75 -11.75 -4.04 -23.19
C GLU A 75 -11.48 -2.55 -22.90
N VAL A 76 -12.45 -1.67 -23.14
CA VAL A 76 -12.35 -0.24 -22.79
C VAL A 76 -12.07 -0.03 -21.30
N LYS A 77 -12.73 -0.80 -20.43
CA LYS A 77 -12.47 -0.75 -18.98
C LYS A 77 -11.02 -1.14 -18.66
N LYS A 78 -10.50 -2.20 -19.27
CA LYS A 78 -9.10 -2.63 -19.06
C LYS A 78 -8.11 -1.59 -19.58
N ASP A 79 -8.37 -1.02 -20.76
CA ASP A 79 -7.51 0.00 -21.34
C ASP A 79 -7.51 1.29 -20.51
N ASN A 80 -8.66 1.69 -19.98
CA ASN A 80 -8.77 2.83 -19.08
C ASN A 80 -8.02 2.60 -17.77
N VAL A 81 -8.17 1.43 -17.15
CA VAL A 81 -7.42 1.01 -15.95
C VAL A 81 -5.92 1.09 -16.23
N ARG A 82 -5.46 0.49 -17.34
CA ARG A 82 -4.05 0.51 -17.74
C ARG A 82 -3.54 1.92 -17.98
N SER A 83 -4.27 2.73 -18.74
CA SER A 83 -3.90 4.11 -19.06
C SER A 83 -3.80 4.98 -17.80
N PHE A 84 -4.77 4.88 -16.90
CA PHE A 84 -4.76 5.64 -15.65
C PHE A 84 -3.54 5.28 -14.80
N SER A 85 -3.27 3.98 -14.66
CA SER A 85 -2.17 3.47 -13.85
C SER A 85 -0.80 3.90 -14.36
N HIS A 86 -0.60 3.83 -15.68
CA HIS A 86 0.60 4.37 -16.30
C HIS A 86 0.70 5.89 -16.14
N THR A 87 -0.43 6.61 -16.14
CA THR A 87 -0.45 8.07 -15.95
C THR A 87 -0.03 8.44 -14.52
N ALA A 88 -0.64 7.84 -13.50
CA ALA A 88 -0.29 8.06 -12.10
C ALA A 88 1.18 7.70 -11.82
N TYR A 89 1.64 6.55 -12.32
CA TYR A 89 3.05 6.17 -12.17
C TYR A 89 4.00 7.11 -12.94
N SER A 90 3.61 7.60 -14.11
CA SER A 90 4.39 8.60 -14.86
C SER A 90 4.51 9.92 -14.12
N GLN A 91 3.49 10.33 -13.35
CA GLN A 91 3.58 11.51 -12.48
C GLN A 91 4.60 11.31 -11.36
N TYR A 92 4.63 10.13 -10.74
CA TYR A 92 5.72 9.78 -9.81
C TYR A 92 7.09 9.84 -10.51
N LEU A 93 7.24 9.29 -11.72
CA LEU A 93 8.51 9.34 -12.43
C LEU A 93 8.94 10.79 -12.75
N LYS A 94 8.01 11.67 -13.13
CA LYS A 94 8.29 13.10 -13.30
C LYS A 94 8.78 13.73 -12.00
N LEU A 95 8.13 13.43 -10.88
CA LEU A 95 8.58 13.88 -9.56
C LEU A 95 10.01 13.41 -9.25
N THR A 96 10.36 12.17 -9.61
CA THR A 96 11.74 11.67 -9.43
C THR A 96 12.77 12.34 -10.35
N LEU A 97 12.36 12.74 -11.56
CA LEU A 97 13.21 13.47 -12.49
C LEU A 97 13.44 14.92 -12.06
N GLU A 98 12.40 15.56 -11.48
CA GLU A 98 12.49 16.92 -10.93
C GLU A 98 13.36 16.96 -9.66
N TYR A 99 13.28 15.93 -8.82
CA TYR A 99 14.04 15.82 -7.57
C TYR A 99 14.89 14.54 -7.51
N PRO A 100 15.96 14.40 -8.32
CA PRO A 100 16.77 13.18 -8.35
C PRO A 100 17.43 12.84 -7.02
N HIS A 101 17.82 13.87 -6.26
CA HIS A 101 18.41 13.76 -4.93
C HIS A 101 17.42 13.23 -3.88
N PHE A 102 16.11 13.31 -4.13
CA PHE A 102 15.08 12.69 -3.30
C PHE A 102 14.71 11.29 -3.77
N ALA A 103 14.82 11.00 -5.08
CA ALA A 103 14.60 9.66 -5.62
C ALA A 103 15.67 8.66 -5.13
N HIS A 104 16.92 9.12 -5.01
CA HIS A 104 18.03 8.38 -4.41
C HIS A 104 18.59 9.17 -3.20
N PRO A 105 17.86 9.14 -2.07
CA PRO A 105 18.16 9.98 -0.93
C PRO A 105 19.43 9.54 -0.21
N ASP A 106 20.25 10.52 0.17
CA ASP A 106 21.26 10.35 1.21
C ASP A 106 20.62 10.74 2.57
N PRO A 107 20.39 9.77 3.47
CA PRO A 107 19.71 10.04 4.74
C PRO A 107 20.45 11.04 5.64
N GLU A 108 21.78 11.08 5.59
CA GLU A 108 22.58 11.95 6.46
C GLU A 108 22.44 13.40 6.03
N LEU A 109 22.60 13.64 4.72
CA LEU A 109 22.48 14.96 4.12
C LEU A 109 21.06 15.53 4.31
N ILE A 110 20.02 14.71 4.09
CA ILE A 110 18.63 15.15 4.23
C ILE A 110 18.25 15.41 5.70
N LYS A 111 18.79 14.66 6.67
CA LYS A 111 18.51 14.89 8.10
C LYS A 111 19.26 16.10 8.66
N SER A 112 20.42 16.43 8.10
CA SER A 112 21.25 17.55 8.55
C SER A 112 20.61 18.93 8.28
N ASP A 113 19.80 19.04 7.23
CA ASP A 113 19.08 20.25 6.87
C ASP A 113 17.57 20.09 7.09
N SER A 114 17.01 20.86 8.03
CA SER A 114 15.59 20.84 8.37
C SER A 114 14.68 21.25 7.21
N ALA A 115 15.12 22.17 6.35
CA ALA A 115 14.35 22.60 5.18
C ALA A 115 14.31 21.48 4.12
N MET A 116 15.46 20.86 3.84
CA MET A 116 15.54 19.70 2.95
C MET A 116 14.74 18.50 3.46
N HIS A 117 14.79 18.22 4.77
CA HIS A 117 13.98 17.17 5.39
C HIS A 117 12.47 17.39 5.18
N SER A 118 12.03 18.65 5.29
CA SER A 118 10.63 19.02 5.09
C SER A 118 10.19 18.84 3.64
N HIS A 119 10.99 19.28 2.67
CA HIS A 119 10.71 19.02 1.25
C HIS A 119 10.71 17.53 0.91
N TYR A 120 11.61 16.77 1.50
CA TYR A 120 11.65 15.32 1.32
C TYR A 120 10.39 14.63 1.87
N ARG A 121 9.82 15.10 2.99
CA ARG A 121 8.52 14.58 3.46
C ARG A 121 7.41 14.82 2.44
N TRP A 122 7.34 16.01 1.85
CA TRP A 122 6.38 16.30 0.79
C TRP A 122 6.58 15.41 -0.43
N PHE A 123 7.83 15.17 -0.82
CA PHE A 123 8.15 14.22 -1.89
C PHE A 123 7.60 12.81 -1.57
N ILE A 124 7.82 12.30 -0.36
CA ILE A 124 7.31 10.99 0.06
C ILE A 124 5.78 10.95 0.08
N SER A 125 5.11 11.99 0.56
CA SER A 125 3.65 12.07 0.54
C SER A 125 3.09 12.04 -0.88
N ASN A 126 3.69 12.79 -1.82
CA ASN A 126 3.28 12.76 -3.23
C ASN A 126 3.55 11.40 -3.88
N MET A 127 4.71 10.80 -3.60
CA MET A 127 5.03 9.44 -4.05
C MET A 127 3.98 8.43 -3.58
N LEU A 128 3.65 8.42 -2.28
CA LEU A 128 2.66 7.51 -1.71
C LEU A 128 1.27 7.75 -2.29
N PHE A 129 0.91 9.01 -2.55
CA PHE A 129 -0.34 9.37 -3.21
C PHE A 129 -0.44 8.75 -4.62
N TYR A 130 0.58 8.91 -5.47
CA TYR A 130 0.56 8.30 -6.80
C TYR A 130 0.58 6.77 -6.75
N PHE A 131 1.21 6.18 -5.74
CA PHE A 131 1.20 4.72 -5.56
C PHE A 131 -0.17 4.21 -5.12
N GLU A 132 -0.85 4.93 -4.23
CA GLU A 132 -2.23 4.65 -3.85
C GLU A 132 -3.15 4.63 -5.07
N GLU A 133 -3.05 5.66 -5.93
CA GLU A 133 -3.84 5.75 -7.16
C GLU A 133 -3.63 4.54 -8.09
N VAL A 134 -2.38 4.10 -8.25
CA VAL A 134 -2.06 2.90 -9.05
C VAL A 134 -2.63 1.64 -8.41
N ILE A 135 -2.53 1.49 -7.09
CA ILE A 135 -2.98 0.30 -6.37
C ILE A 135 -4.51 0.19 -6.38
N MET A 136 -5.20 1.30 -6.11
CA MET A 136 -6.66 1.35 -6.07
C MET A 136 -7.33 0.94 -7.38
N ILE A 137 -6.62 1.10 -8.49
CA ILE A 137 -7.17 0.86 -9.84
C ILE A 137 -6.71 -0.49 -10.42
N ASN A 138 -5.56 -1.00 -10.00
CA ASN A 138 -5.08 -2.34 -10.37
C ASN A 138 -5.09 -3.29 -9.16
N ASP A 139 -6.18 -3.32 -8.41
CA ASP A 139 -6.28 -4.20 -7.24
C ASP A 139 -5.87 -5.63 -7.62
N GLY A 140 -4.85 -6.14 -6.92
CA GLY A 140 -4.29 -7.48 -7.13
C GLY A 140 -3.22 -7.63 -8.23
N ASP A 141 -2.83 -6.57 -8.95
CA ASP A 141 -1.71 -6.67 -9.91
C ASP A 141 -0.36 -6.76 -9.18
N LYS A 142 0.28 -7.92 -9.33
CA LYS A 142 1.56 -8.25 -8.69
C LYS A 142 2.72 -7.45 -9.27
N ASP A 143 2.67 -7.06 -10.53
CA ASP A 143 3.75 -6.35 -11.20
C ASP A 143 3.83 -4.90 -10.69
N TRP A 144 2.69 -4.24 -10.60
CA TRP A 144 2.59 -2.92 -9.98
C TRP A 144 2.98 -2.94 -8.51
N SER A 145 2.46 -3.91 -7.75
CA SER A 145 2.81 -4.09 -6.34
C SER A 145 4.32 -4.27 -6.14
N LYS A 146 4.99 -5.03 -7.02
CA LYS A 146 6.43 -5.26 -6.97
C LYS A 146 7.24 -4.01 -7.33
N ALA A 147 6.81 -3.27 -8.36
CA ALA A 147 7.46 -2.03 -8.75
C ALA A 147 7.37 -0.98 -7.63
N ILE A 148 6.19 -0.80 -7.06
CA ILE A 148 5.94 0.12 -5.94
C ILE A 148 6.72 -0.29 -4.70
N SER A 149 6.70 -1.58 -4.33
CA SER A 149 7.48 -2.10 -3.19
C SER A 149 8.97 -1.80 -3.30
N ARG A 150 9.54 -1.88 -4.51
CA ARG A 150 10.96 -1.57 -4.74
C ARG A 150 11.27 -0.11 -4.45
N GLN A 151 10.40 0.81 -4.87
CA GLN A 151 10.58 2.24 -4.62
C GLN A 151 10.36 2.60 -3.16
N ILE A 152 9.28 2.11 -2.54
CA ILE A 152 9.02 2.29 -1.11
C ILE A 152 10.21 1.85 -0.26
N ARG A 153 10.88 0.75 -0.63
CA ARG A 153 12.06 0.23 0.09
C ARG A 153 13.19 1.25 0.23
N ILE A 154 13.44 2.04 -0.80
CA ILE A 154 14.50 3.07 -0.80
C ILE A 154 14.21 4.11 0.29
N HIS A 155 12.94 4.41 0.52
CA HIS A 155 12.48 5.45 1.43
C HIS A 155 12.03 4.92 2.80
N MET A 156 12.19 3.61 3.07
CA MET A 156 11.70 3.00 4.31
C MET A 156 12.32 3.56 5.58
N TRP A 157 13.55 4.09 5.50
CA TRP A 157 14.18 4.73 6.66
C TRP A 157 13.40 5.96 7.14
N GLN A 158 12.68 6.66 6.25
CA GLN A 158 11.82 7.78 6.61
C GLN A 158 10.41 7.28 6.92
N ILE A 159 9.85 6.38 6.11
CA ILE A 159 8.47 5.87 6.29
C ILE A 159 8.35 5.09 7.61
N GLY A 160 9.34 4.26 7.95
CA GLY A 160 9.36 3.42 9.15
C GLY A 160 9.61 4.20 10.44
N SER A 161 10.27 5.36 10.38
CA SER A 161 10.50 6.21 11.55
C SER A 161 9.25 6.91 12.06
N TYR A 162 8.24 7.12 11.21
CA TYR A 162 6.98 7.75 11.62
C TYR A 162 5.88 6.70 11.74
N SER A 163 5.54 6.35 12.98
CA SER A 163 4.32 5.58 13.30
C SER A 163 3.02 6.25 12.81
N SER A 164 3.09 7.53 12.44
CA SER A 164 1.97 8.35 11.96
C SER A 164 1.49 8.01 10.55
N TYR A 165 2.29 7.37 9.67
CA TYR A 165 1.81 7.06 8.31
C TYR A 165 0.62 6.09 8.33
N LYS A 166 0.56 5.18 9.32
CA LYS A 166 -0.60 4.28 9.50
C LYS A 166 -1.89 5.00 9.90
N GLN A 167 -1.80 6.24 10.38
CA GLN A 167 -2.94 7.06 10.81
C GLN A 167 -3.45 8.01 9.71
N GLN A 168 -2.79 8.06 8.55
CA GLN A 168 -3.13 8.99 7.47
C GLN A 168 -4.19 8.47 6.48
N GLY A 169 -4.81 7.32 6.75
CA GLY A 169 -5.97 6.85 5.99
C GLY A 169 -5.67 6.19 4.64
N TRP A 170 -4.45 5.69 4.43
CA TRP A 170 -4.08 4.93 3.23
C TRP A 170 -4.85 3.60 3.12
N SER A 171 -5.02 3.11 1.88
CA SER A 171 -5.62 1.79 1.61
C SER A 171 -4.90 0.66 2.33
N GLN A 172 -5.65 -0.40 2.63
CA GLN A 172 -5.10 -1.59 3.28
C GLN A 172 -4.05 -2.27 2.39
N GLU A 173 -4.23 -2.17 1.07
CA GLU A 173 -3.36 -2.72 0.04
C GLU A 173 -2.00 -2.02 0.05
N LEU A 174 -1.97 -0.68 0.08
CA LEU A 174 -0.72 0.08 0.18
C LEU A 174 -0.03 -0.16 1.52
N LEU A 175 -0.78 -0.19 2.63
CA LEU A 175 -0.24 -0.48 3.95
C LEU A 175 0.41 -1.87 3.99
N LYS A 176 -0.20 -2.88 3.35
CA LYS A 176 0.36 -4.23 3.23
C LYS A 176 1.66 -4.24 2.41
N ILE A 177 1.76 -3.43 1.36
CA ILE A 177 3.01 -3.28 0.58
C ILE A 177 4.10 -2.61 1.42
N ILE A 178 3.77 -1.57 2.21
CA ILE A 178 4.72 -0.91 3.11
C ILE A 178 5.21 -1.89 4.18
N ASP A 179 4.29 -2.59 4.85
CA ASP A 179 4.63 -3.53 5.91
C ASP A 179 5.48 -4.70 5.38
N SER A 180 5.13 -5.27 4.21
CA SER A 180 5.94 -6.32 3.58
C SER A 180 7.31 -5.82 3.11
N SER A 181 7.41 -4.55 2.70
CA SER A 181 8.68 -3.92 2.33
C SER A 181 9.59 -3.69 3.54
N SER A 182 9.00 -3.43 4.72
CA SER A 182 9.72 -3.33 6.00
C SER A 182 10.25 -4.68 6.51
N ALA A 183 9.57 -5.79 6.20
CA ALA A 183 9.91 -7.12 6.69
C ALA A 183 11.03 -7.84 5.91
N SER A 184 11.38 -7.34 4.72
CA SER A 184 12.37 -7.94 3.82
C SER A 184 13.80 -7.91 4.39
N LYS A 185 14.51 -9.05 4.32
CA LYS A 185 15.90 -9.25 4.77
C LYS A 185 16.90 -8.21 4.21
N TYR A 186 16.62 -7.57 3.08
CA TYR A 186 17.47 -6.53 2.48
C TYR A 186 17.47 -5.22 3.30
N TYR A 187 16.32 -4.83 3.87
CA TYR A 187 16.28 -3.70 4.81
C TYR A 187 16.90 -4.09 6.16
N LYS A 188 16.70 -5.33 6.64
CA LYS A 188 17.41 -5.82 7.84
C LYS A 188 18.92 -5.88 7.67
N ASN A 189 19.42 -6.19 6.47
CA ASN A 189 20.85 -6.24 6.17
C ASN A 189 21.48 -4.88 5.88
N ASN A 190 20.76 -3.92 5.27
CA ASN A 190 21.26 -2.54 5.11
C ASN A 190 21.06 -1.70 6.38
N LYS A 191 20.03 -2.00 7.18
CA LYS A 191 19.96 -1.59 8.58
C LYS A 191 21.16 -2.21 9.33
N LYS A 192 21.42 -3.52 9.25
CA LYS A 192 22.66 -4.13 9.80
C LYS A 192 23.97 -3.61 9.20
N LYS A 193 24.01 -3.10 7.95
CA LYS A 193 25.22 -2.53 7.33
C LYS A 193 25.43 -1.07 7.70
N ALA A 194 24.35 -0.33 7.95
CA ALA A 194 24.37 0.98 8.62
C ALA A 194 24.69 0.81 10.12
N ASP A 195 24.15 -0.22 10.77
CA ASP A 195 24.42 -0.63 12.15
C ASP A 195 25.82 -1.29 12.30
N ASN A 196 26.52 -1.64 11.22
CA ASN A 196 27.93 -2.05 11.28
C ASN A 196 28.89 -0.84 11.42
N ASN A 197 28.41 0.39 11.24
CA ASN A 197 29.03 1.59 11.83
C ASN A 197 28.65 1.76 13.31
N GLY A 198 27.77 0.89 13.85
CA GLY A 198 27.20 0.97 15.19
C GLY A 198 28.21 0.73 16.32
N LEU A 199 29.39 0.16 16.06
CA LEU A 199 30.46 0.17 17.07
C LEU A 199 30.93 1.61 17.36
N GLY A 200 31.00 2.45 16.32
CA GLY A 200 31.31 3.88 16.46
C GLY A 200 30.16 4.70 17.07
N GLU A 201 28.90 4.34 16.81
CA GLU A 201 27.74 4.99 17.46
C GLU A 201 27.58 4.56 18.92
N VAL A 202 27.81 3.29 19.26
CA VAL A 202 27.85 2.78 20.64
C VAL A 202 28.97 3.46 21.42
N GLU A 203 30.16 3.57 20.83
CA GLU A 203 31.28 4.32 21.41
C GLU A 203 30.95 5.80 21.57
N SER A 204 30.33 6.44 20.56
CA SER A 204 29.91 7.85 20.63
C SER A 204 28.86 8.09 21.71
N LEU A 205 27.84 7.24 21.81
CA LEU A 205 26.79 7.31 22.85
C LEU A 205 27.39 7.05 24.23
N TYR A 206 28.37 6.15 24.33
CA TYR A 206 29.10 5.92 25.57
C TYR A 206 29.98 7.12 25.95
N GLN A 207 30.65 7.77 24.99
CA GLN A 207 31.38 9.02 25.23
C GLN A 207 30.45 10.16 25.66
N GLU A 208 29.24 10.23 25.11
CA GLU A 208 28.22 11.19 25.53
C GLU A 208 27.74 10.91 26.95
N TYR A 209 27.55 9.63 27.31
CA TYR A 209 27.28 9.20 28.68
C TYR A 209 28.42 9.59 29.64
N LEU A 210 29.67 9.33 29.28
CA LEU A 210 30.84 9.73 30.08
C LEU A 210 30.94 11.25 30.24
N THR A 211 30.64 12.01 29.18
CA THR A 211 30.60 13.47 29.21
C THR A 211 29.51 13.98 30.15
N LEU A 212 28.34 13.33 30.15
CA LEU A 212 27.25 13.61 31.09
C LEU A 212 27.68 13.36 32.55
N LEU A 213 28.41 12.27 32.81
CA LEU A 213 28.97 11.96 34.13
C LEU A 213 30.01 13.02 34.57
N LEU A 214 30.89 13.43 33.66
CA LEU A 214 31.92 14.43 33.92
C LEU A 214 31.34 15.83 34.18
N LYS A 215 30.24 16.17 33.52
CA LYS A 215 29.53 17.45 33.72
C LYS A 215 28.83 17.51 35.07
N HIS A 216 28.45 16.36 35.63
CA HIS A 216 27.71 16.26 36.88
C HIS A 216 28.33 15.26 37.87
N PRO A 217 29.59 15.48 38.32
CA PRO A 217 30.32 14.50 39.13
C PRO A 217 29.66 14.26 40.50
N LYS A 218 28.98 15.29 41.03
CA LYS A 218 28.20 15.26 42.29
C LYS A 218 27.02 14.26 42.28
N TYR A 219 26.58 13.81 41.11
CA TYR A 219 25.44 12.88 40.97
C TYR A 219 25.87 11.43 40.73
N TYR A 220 27.17 11.18 40.64
CA TYR A 220 27.73 9.86 40.34
C TYR A 220 28.79 9.41 41.37
N LYS A 221 29.59 10.32 41.95
CA LYS A 221 30.59 9.97 42.97
C LYS A 221 29.99 9.87 44.36
N GLN A 222 30.19 8.71 45.00
CA GLN A 222 29.90 8.47 46.41
C GLN A 222 31.15 8.76 47.26
N ASP A 223 31.70 9.96 47.18
CA ASP A 223 32.76 10.35 48.12
C ASP A 223 32.10 10.77 49.44
N LYS A 224 32.40 10.04 50.51
CA LYS A 224 31.94 10.28 51.89
C LYS A 224 32.38 11.65 52.48
N ALA A 225 32.98 12.53 51.68
CA ALA A 225 33.62 13.76 52.13
C ALA A 225 32.95 15.06 51.64
N SER A 226 31.90 14.98 50.82
CA SER A 226 31.15 16.18 50.41
C SER A 226 29.66 15.98 50.67
N GLU A 227 29.23 16.28 51.90
CA GLU A 227 27.84 16.57 52.24
C GLU A 227 27.40 17.91 51.61
N GLU A 228 27.58 18.08 50.31
CA GLU A 228 26.78 19.06 49.58
C GLU A 228 25.45 18.39 49.29
N THR A 229 24.50 18.63 50.20
CA THR A 229 23.08 18.30 50.01
C THR A 229 22.68 18.60 48.56
N VAL A 230 22.20 17.58 47.85
CA VAL A 230 21.66 17.70 46.48
C VAL A 230 20.45 18.62 46.56
N SER A 231 20.70 19.93 46.44
CA SER A 231 19.72 21.00 46.68
C SER A 231 18.62 21.01 45.62
N ASN A 232 18.87 20.42 44.44
CA ASN A 232 17.92 20.42 43.32
C ASN A 232 17.55 18.99 42.89
N SER A 233 16.51 18.43 43.52
CA SER A 233 15.94 17.11 43.21
C SER A 233 15.52 16.96 41.75
N SER A 234 15.09 18.06 41.12
CA SER A 234 14.70 18.13 39.71
C SER A 234 15.89 17.93 38.75
N GLU A 235 17.04 18.55 39.03
CA GLU A 235 18.26 18.41 38.20
C GLU A 235 18.82 16.99 38.26
N TYR A 236 18.82 16.37 39.46
CA TYR A 236 19.23 14.98 39.61
C TYR A 236 18.31 14.02 38.84
N PHE A 237 17.00 14.28 38.83
CA PHE A 237 16.04 13.47 38.09
C PHE A 237 16.19 13.61 36.57
N VAL A 238 16.50 14.82 36.07
CA VAL A 238 16.81 15.05 34.65
C VAL A 238 18.10 14.33 34.27
N PHE A 239 19.13 14.40 35.11
CA PHE A 239 20.37 13.65 34.93
C PHE A 239 20.11 12.14 34.85
N LEU A 240 19.36 11.59 35.80
CA LEU A 240 19.04 10.16 35.87
C LEU A 240 18.23 9.69 34.65
N LYS A 241 17.28 10.51 34.18
CA LYS A 241 16.53 10.25 32.95
C LYS A 241 17.44 10.17 31.73
N ASN A 242 18.34 11.14 31.58
CA ASN A 242 19.27 11.19 30.46
C ASN A 242 20.26 10.02 30.51
N ALA A 243 20.75 9.67 31.70
CA ALA A 243 21.63 8.53 31.91
C ALA A 243 20.94 7.20 31.54
N TYR A 244 19.72 6.95 32.02
CA TYR A 244 18.98 5.73 31.66
C TYR A 244 18.54 5.69 30.20
N TYR A 245 18.25 6.83 29.60
CA TYR A 245 17.95 6.93 28.18
C TYR A 245 19.15 6.53 27.33
N LEU A 246 20.33 7.12 27.60
CA LEU A 246 21.58 6.80 26.89
C LEU A 246 21.96 5.33 27.07
N LEU A 247 21.90 4.80 28.30
CA LEU A 247 22.17 3.39 28.56
C LEU A 247 21.17 2.45 27.89
N GLY A 248 19.90 2.85 27.77
CA GLY A 248 18.87 2.11 27.04
C GLY A 248 19.13 2.08 25.53
N CYS A 249 19.53 3.22 24.95
CA CYS A 249 19.92 3.30 23.54
C CYS A 249 21.15 2.44 23.25
N ILE A 250 22.17 2.47 24.12
CA ILE A 250 23.36 1.63 24.00
C ILE A 250 22.96 0.15 24.06
N MET A 251 22.09 -0.24 25.00
CA MET A 251 21.66 -1.63 25.16
C MET A 251 20.84 -2.17 23.97
N GLU A 252 20.00 -1.33 23.37
CA GLU A 252 19.23 -1.67 22.17
C GLU A 252 20.14 -1.85 20.94
N LEU A 253 21.20 -1.04 20.85
CA LEU A 253 22.19 -1.11 19.76
C LEU A 253 23.22 -2.23 19.95
N SER A 254 23.54 -2.58 21.19
CA SER A 254 24.55 -3.59 21.54
C SER A 254 23.96 -4.96 21.91
N SER A 255 22.72 -5.26 21.52
CA SER A 255 21.99 -6.46 21.97
C SER A 255 22.65 -7.80 21.60
N GLU A 256 23.57 -7.80 20.63
CA GLU A 256 24.33 -8.97 20.18
C GLU A 256 25.72 -9.08 20.86
N ASP A 257 26.15 -8.07 21.65
CA ASP A 257 27.47 -7.99 22.31
C ASP A 257 27.40 -8.24 23.83
N SER A 258 28.04 -9.31 24.29
CA SER A 258 28.05 -9.72 25.70
C SER A 258 28.83 -8.77 26.62
N GLU A 259 29.79 -8.00 26.10
CA GLU A 259 30.62 -7.12 26.95
C GLU A 259 29.89 -5.82 27.31
N TRP A 260 29.22 -5.21 26.33
CA TRP A 260 28.42 -3.99 26.55
C TRP A 260 27.21 -4.24 27.45
N THR A 261 26.56 -5.39 27.31
CA THR A 261 25.43 -5.77 28.18
C THR A 261 25.85 -5.91 29.64
N ILE A 262 27.03 -6.51 29.91
CA ILE A 262 27.62 -6.58 31.26
C ILE A 262 27.94 -5.17 31.79
N LEU A 263 28.57 -4.32 30.98
CA LEU A 263 28.95 -2.96 31.37
C LEU A 263 27.73 -2.11 31.74
N ILE A 264 26.68 -2.14 30.91
CA ILE A 264 25.43 -1.41 31.15
C ILE A 264 24.74 -1.90 32.42
N GLN A 265 24.77 -3.20 32.69
CA GLN A 265 24.18 -3.78 33.89
C GLN A 265 24.91 -3.33 35.16
N ILE A 266 26.23 -3.21 35.12
CA ILE A 266 27.04 -2.65 36.22
C ILE A 266 26.71 -1.17 36.43
N GLU A 267 26.65 -0.38 35.36
CA GLU A 267 26.35 1.05 35.45
C GLU A 267 24.92 1.32 35.95
N LYS A 268 23.96 0.52 35.49
CA LYS A 268 22.57 0.53 36.01
C LYS A 268 22.54 0.27 37.51
N GLN A 269 23.26 -0.74 37.99
CA GLN A 269 23.32 -1.07 39.42
C GLN A 269 23.91 0.07 40.25
N LYS A 270 24.99 0.72 39.76
CA LYS A 270 25.58 1.88 40.43
C LYS A 270 24.59 3.06 40.51
N LEU A 271 23.92 3.40 39.41
CA LEU A 271 22.92 4.47 39.39
C LEU A 271 21.73 4.17 40.30
N GLU A 272 21.30 2.90 40.38
CA GLU A 272 20.25 2.47 41.31
C GLU A 272 20.69 2.55 42.78
N MET A 273 21.94 2.21 43.09
CA MET A 273 22.50 2.38 44.44
C MET A 273 22.57 3.85 44.86
N VAL A 274 22.99 4.75 43.96
CA VAL A 274 23.04 6.20 44.23
C VAL A 274 21.63 6.79 44.35
N TYR A 275 20.69 6.36 43.51
CA TYR A 275 19.28 6.76 43.64
C TYR A 275 18.67 6.30 44.98
N ASN A 276 18.88 5.04 45.36
CA ASN A 276 18.32 4.49 46.60
C ASN A 276 18.97 5.10 47.86
N SER A 277 20.24 5.51 47.79
CA SER A 277 20.91 6.19 48.91
C SER A 277 20.40 7.62 49.11
N LEU A 278 20.14 8.35 48.01
CA LEU A 278 19.60 9.71 48.05
C LEU A 278 18.10 9.76 48.43
N ASN A 279 17.34 8.70 48.11
CA ASN A 279 15.89 8.69 48.28
C ASN A 279 15.37 7.97 49.54
N LYS A 280 16.25 7.66 50.51
CA LYS A 280 15.87 6.97 51.76
C LYS A 280 14.79 7.68 52.59
N ASN A 281 14.48 8.96 52.32
CA ASN A 281 13.53 9.77 53.11
C ASN A 281 12.40 10.47 52.33
N LYS A 282 12.18 10.21 51.04
CA LYS A 282 11.09 10.87 50.28
C LYS A 282 10.34 9.90 49.36
N PHE A 283 9.28 9.31 49.90
CA PHE A 283 8.25 8.64 49.13
C PHE A 283 7.26 9.67 48.59
N THR A 284 7.13 9.81 47.26
CA THR A 284 5.88 10.12 46.53
C THR A 284 6.10 10.29 45.02
N ASP A 285 5.17 9.72 44.24
CA ASP A 285 4.80 9.92 42.83
C ASP A 285 5.80 9.78 41.67
N ASN A 286 7.11 9.98 41.86
CA ASN A 286 8.08 9.93 40.75
C ASN A 286 8.51 8.51 40.32
N GLU A 287 8.03 7.48 41.03
CA GLU A 287 8.36 6.07 40.77
C GLU A 287 7.80 5.57 39.43
N LEU A 288 6.67 6.13 38.97
CA LEU A 288 5.96 5.69 37.77
C LEU A 288 6.72 5.96 36.45
N MET A 289 7.43 7.09 36.38
CA MET A 289 8.19 7.51 35.19
C MET A 289 9.51 6.76 35.04
N LEU A 290 10.18 6.47 36.17
CA LEU A 290 11.38 5.63 36.21
C LEU A 290 11.05 4.17 35.86
N LYS A 291 9.88 3.66 36.25
CA LYS A 291 9.42 2.31 35.90
C LYS A 291 9.32 2.10 34.37
N LYS A 292 8.87 3.12 33.62
CA LYS A 292 8.81 3.08 32.15
C LYS A 292 10.19 2.99 31.50
N HIS A 293 11.18 3.72 32.01
CA HIS A 293 12.53 3.73 31.45
C HIS A 293 13.35 2.52 31.91
N ARG A 294 13.15 2.04 33.15
CA ARG A 294 13.69 0.75 33.62
C ARG A 294 13.23 -0.43 32.78
N LYS A 295 12.01 -0.37 32.22
CA LYS A 295 11.45 -1.41 31.34
C LYS A 295 12.21 -1.54 30.01
N LEU A 296 12.85 -0.46 29.54
CA LEU A 296 13.70 -0.46 28.35
C LEU A 296 15.00 -1.25 28.60
N LEU A 297 15.45 -1.36 29.85
CA LEU A 297 16.65 -2.09 30.26
C LEU A 297 16.38 -3.54 30.71
N THR A 298 15.23 -4.11 30.33
CA THR A 298 14.82 -5.49 30.64
C THR A 298 14.37 -6.29 29.41
N ILE A 299 14.56 -5.71 28.21
CA ILE A 299 14.45 -6.42 26.94
C ILE A 299 15.73 -7.24 26.74
#